data_AF-A0A352JPA5-F1
#
_entry.id   AF-A0A352JPA5-F1
#
_cell.length_a   1.000
_cell.length_b   1.000
_cell.length_c   1.000
_cell.angle_alpha   90.00
_cell.angle_beta   90.00
_cell.angle_gamma   90.00
#
_symmetry.space_group_name_H-M   'P 1'
#
loop_
_entity.id
_entity.type
_entity.pdbx_description
1 polymer ?
#
loop_
_entity_poly.entity_id
_entity_poly.type
_entity_poly.pdbx_seq_one_letter_code
_entity_poly.pdbx_strand_id
1 'polypeptide(L)'
;DLVGDNVGDCAGRGADLFESTAAENIGAMILGATLAAIADQSNLKFSVGIIGVIMFPLIARAFGIIASIIGIMAVRLDKEEKMDPMTALNRGYYVAVALAMVGFGFATRWLLYSPGAPQAWWHFFLCGIVGVLTSVAFVYITQYYTEYKYRPVRTIAEASVTGPATNIISGFSVALECTALPVLVMGGALLSSYFLGRASGITDLNGNPVGGLFGTAVATMGMLATAAYILAMDTFGPITDNAGGIVEMSQQPEEIRRKTDRLDSVGNTTKALTKGYAIGSAALAAFLLFQAYMDEVKQYAGLGPDYMFRVDLSKPVVFVGALFGAMLVFLFSSLAIRAVGRAAQAIIQEVRRQYAKLPRENDIIQFPANFEPDYGTSVDIVTKAALRQMILPGLLVVLAPISVGIIFKVFRSANDPLIAAEAVAAMLMVGTIAGILMALVLNNGGGAWDNAKKYIETGAFGGKYLTAADGKKYKNPTHAAAVVGDTVGDPFKDTAGPSLHVLIKLLSTITLVLAPLFI
;
A
#
# COMPACT_ATOMS: atom_id res chain seq x y z
N ASP A 1 -18.58 -13.75 0.62
CA ASP A 1 -18.03 -12.78 -0.33
C ASP A 1 -18.29 -11.37 0.15
N LEU A 2 -19.51 -10.86 0.02
CA LEU A 2 -19.91 -9.51 0.48
C LEU A 2 -19.46 -9.11 1.90
N VAL A 3 -19.65 -10.00 2.88
CA VAL A 3 -19.16 -9.76 4.26
C VAL A 3 -17.63 -9.61 4.30
N GLY A 4 -16.92 -10.38 3.47
CA GLY A 4 -15.47 -10.30 3.29
C GLY A 4 -15.02 -8.96 2.72
N ASP A 5 -15.76 -8.37 1.78
CA ASP A 5 -15.46 -7.05 1.24
C ASP A 5 -15.50 -5.98 2.34
N ASN A 6 -16.48 -6.05 3.25
CA ASN A 6 -16.53 -5.12 4.38
C ASN A 6 -15.41 -5.38 5.41
N VAL A 7 -15.12 -6.63 5.74
CA VAL A 7 -14.12 -6.99 6.76
C VAL A 7 -12.69 -6.74 6.27
N GLY A 8 -12.38 -7.15 5.04
CA GLY A 8 -11.05 -7.01 4.45
C GLY A 8 -10.85 -5.65 3.79
N ASP A 9 -11.67 -5.34 2.78
CA ASP A 9 -11.46 -4.19 1.91
C ASP A 9 -11.95 -2.86 2.49
N CYS A 10 -12.81 -2.86 3.52
CA CYS A 10 -13.10 -1.64 4.29
C CYS A 10 -12.30 -1.59 5.59
N ALA A 11 -12.57 -2.50 6.54
CA ALA A 11 -11.99 -2.39 7.88
C ALA A 11 -10.46 -2.60 7.88
N GLY A 12 -9.97 -3.59 7.15
CA GLY A 12 -8.53 -3.83 7.01
C GLY A 12 -7.80 -2.68 6.32
N ARG A 13 -8.37 -2.13 5.25
CA ARG A 13 -7.80 -0.97 4.53
C ARG A 13 -7.79 0.31 5.36
N GLY A 14 -8.87 0.57 6.09
CA GLY A 14 -8.94 1.70 7.02
C GLY A 14 -7.86 1.62 8.09
N ALA A 15 -7.61 0.42 8.64
CA ALA A 15 -6.55 0.21 9.62
C ALA A 15 -5.13 0.38 9.03
N ASP A 16 -4.85 -0.11 7.81
CA ASP A 16 -3.56 0.08 7.11
C ASP A 16 -3.26 1.56 6.89
N LEU A 17 -4.21 2.32 6.35
CA LEU A 17 -4.04 3.76 6.10
C LEU A 17 -3.93 4.57 7.40
N PHE A 18 -4.64 4.18 8.46
CA PHE A 18 -4.50 4.77 9.78
C PHE A 18 -3.07 4.59 10.32
N GLU A 19 -2.56 3.35 10.30
CA GLU A 19 -1.20 3.04 10.76
C GLU A 19 -0.16 3.82 9.94
N SER A 20 -0.32 3.87 8.61
CA SER A 20 0.55 4.64 7.71
C SER A 20 0.66 6.10 8.14
N THR A 21 -0.50 6.72 8.37
CA THR A 21 -0.58 8.14 8.71
C THR A 21 0.01 8.42 10.09
N ALA A 22 -0.24 7.53 11.06
CA ALA A 22 0.29 7.65 12.40
C ALA A 22 1.82 7.50 12.42
N ALA A 23 2.36 6.45 11.80
CA ALA A 23 3.79 6.17 11.75
C ALA A 23 4.56 7.29 11.02
N GLU A 24 4.06 7.76 9.88
CA GLU A 24 4.68 8.87 9.15
C GLU A 24 4.67 10.19 9.93
N ASN A 25 3.57 10.50 10.63
CA ASN A 25 3.52 11.69 11.48
C ASN A 25 4.58 11.60 12.58
N ILE A 26 4.67 10.46 13.29
CA ILE A 26 5.67 10.25 14.34
C ILE A 26 7.09 10.35 13.77
N GLY A 27 7.38 9.65 12.67
CA GLY A 27 8.71 9.71 12.03
C GLY A 27 9.11 11.12 11.60
N ALA A 28 8.16 11.88 11.03
CA ALA A 28 8.42 13.26 10.64
C ALA A 28 8.55 14.20 11.86
N MET A 29 7.83 13.94 12.96
CA MET A 29 8.00 14.66 14.23
C MET A 29 9.41 14.43 14.79
N ILE A 30 9.91 13.19 14.77
CA ILE A 30 11.26 12.83 15.25
C ILE A 30 12.32 13.55 14.41
N LEU A 31 12.26 13.43 13.08
CA LEU A 31 13.22 14.13 12.21
C LEU A 31 13.11 15.65 12.32
N GLY A 32 11.90 16.18 12.51
CA GLY A 32 11.65 17.60 12.74
C GLY A 32 12.27 18.09 14.05
N ALA A 33 12.18 17.29 15.12
CA ALA A 33 12.82 17.56 16.40
C ALA A 33 14.35 17.58 16.26
N THR A 34 14.92 16.56 15.61
CA THR A 34 16.37 16.47 15.34
C THR A 34 16.85 17.67 14.53
N LEU A 35 16.16 18.02 13.44
CA LEU A 35 16.50 19.18 12.60
C LEU A 35 16.46 20.49 13.41
N ALA A 36 15.39 20.70 14.18
CA ALA A 36 15.20 21.92 14.94
C ALA A 36 16.21 22.07 16.08
N ALA A 37 16.57 20.97 16.75
CA ALA A 37 17.61 20.96 17.78
C ALA A 37 18.99 21.30 17.21
N ILE A 38 19.36 20.72 16.06
CA ILE A 38 20.64 21.03 15.39
C ILE A 38 20.65 22.49 14.92
N ALA A 39 19.56 22.98 14.33
CA ALA A 39 19.46 24.35 13.86
C ALA A 39 19.57 25.37 15.01
N ASP A 40 18.96 25.10 16.17
CA ASP A 40 19.05 25.98 17.34
C ASP A 40 20.49 26.10 17.88
N GLN A 41 21.26 24.99 17.87
CA GLN A 41 22.69 25.01 18.21
C GLN A 41 23.49 25.94 17.28
N SER A 42 23.15 25.97 15.99
CA SER A 42 23.75 26.86 14.98
C SER A 42 23.22 28.30 14.99
N ASN A 43 22.46 28.72 16.01
CA ASN A 43 21.74 30.01 16.06
C ASN A 43 20.73 30.23 14.90
N LEU A 44 20.30 29.16 14.21
CA LEU A 44 19.27 29.19 13.17
C LEU A 44 17.90 28.87 13.78
N LYS A 45 17.26 29.88 14.37
CA LYS A 45 15.96 29.71 15.02
C LYS A 45 14.80 29.70 14.04
N PHE A 46 13.97 28.66 14.10
CA PHE A 46 12.67 28.66 13.44
C PHE A 46 11.73 29.68 14.09
N SER A 47 10.89 30.34 13.29
CA SER A 47 10.04 31.45 13.78
C SER A 47 9.00 31.04 14.82
N VAL A 48 8.57 29.77 14.82
CA VAL A 48 7.64 29.19 15.80
C VAL A 48 8.37 28.28 16.79
N GLY A 49 9.71 28.35 16.81
CA GLY A 49 10.57 27.52 17.65
C GLY A 49 10.56 26.04 17.30
N ILE A 50 11.20 25.24 18.14
CA ILE A 50 11.32 23.78 17.99
C ILE A 50 9.94 23.11 17.94
N ILE A 51 9.02 23.55 18.81
CA ILE A 51 7.65 23.01 18.88
C ILE A 51 6.91 23.19 17.55
N GLY A 52 7.12 24.32 16.85
CA GLY A 52 6.51 24.56 15.54
C GLY A 52 6.93 23.55 14.48
N VAL A 53 8.21 23.18 14.44
CA VAL A 53 8.74 22.17 13.51
C VAL A 53 8.22 20.78 13.85
N ILE A 54 8.15 20.44 15.15
CA ILE A 54 7.59 19.16 15.60
C ILE A 54 6.09 19.07 15.28
N MET A 55 5.32 20.16 15.38
CA MET A 55 3.88 20.16 15.10
C MET A 55 3.54 20.30 13.61
N PHE A 56 4.51 20.63 12.75
CA PHE A 56 4.32 20.77 11.30
C PHE A 56 3.56 19.59 10.66
N PRO A 57 3.91 18.31 10.93
CA PRO A 57 3.15 17.16 10.47
C PRO A 57 1.65 17.23 10.74
N LEU A 58 1.28 17.52 11.97
CA LEU A 58 -0.11 17.49 12.42
C LEU A 58 -0.90 18.65 11.80
N ILE A 59 -0.29 19.82 11.71
CA ILE A 59 -0.91 21.02 11.13
C ILE A 59 -1.10 20.86 9.62
N ALA A 60 -0.08 20.37 8.91
CA ALA A 60 -0.17 20.09 7.47
C ALA A 60 -1.32 19.09 7.17
N ARG A 61 -1.47 18.04 8.00
CA ARG A 61 -2.56 17.07 7.88
C ARG A 61 -3.93 17.65 8.21
N ALA A 62 -4.02 18.54 9.20
CA ALA A 62 -5.27 19.22 9.53
C ALA A 62 -5.80 20.03 8.33
N PHE A 63 -4.92 20.75 7.62
CA PHE A 63 -5.29 21.40 6.36
C PHE A 63 -5.73 20.39 5.28
N GLY A 64 -5.04 19.26 5.18
CA GLY A 64 -5.42 18.16 4.27
C GLY A 64 -6.82 17.59 4.54
N ILE A 65 -7.22 17.46 5.82
CA ILE A 65 -8.57 17.02 6.21
C ILE A 65 -9.61 18.03 5.74
N ILE A 66 -9.40 19.32 6.00
CA ILE A 66 -10.32 20.39 5.57
C ILE A 66 -10.45 20.39 4.04
N ALA A 67 -9.33 20.30 3.33
CA ALA A 67 -9.31 20.22 1.88
C ALA A 67 -10.05 18.98 1.35
N SER A 68 -9.89 17.83 2.01
CA SER A 68 -10.59 16.59 1.66
C SER A 68 -12.10 16.70 1.87
N ILE A 69 -12.56 17.31 2.97
CA ILE A 69 -13.99 17.57 3.22
C ILE A 69 -14.58 18.41 2.08
N ILE A 70 -13.92 19.52 1.72
CA ILE A 70 -14.39 20.39 0.63
C ILE A 70 -14.38 19.64 -0.71
N GLY A 71 -13.33 18.85 -0.99
CA GLY A 71 -13.25 18.02 -2.19
C GLY A 71 -14.38 17.00 -2.28
N ILE A 72 -14.72 16.32 -1.17
CA ILE A 72 -15.83 15.37 -1.10
C ILE A 72 -17.16 16.10 -1.40
N MET A 73 -17.38 17.27 -0.82
CA MET A 73 -18.59 18.08 -1.07
C MET A 73 -18.70 18.59 -2.52
N ALA A 74 -17.58 18.64 -3.25
CA ALA A 74 -17.53 19.02 -4.66
C ALA A 74 -17.86 17.86 -5.64
N VAL A 75 -17.91 16.62 -5.14
CA VAL A 75 -18.33 15.45 -5.93
C VAL A 75 -19.84 15.54 -6.17
N ARG A 76 -20.23 15.78 -7.42
CA ARG A 76 -21.63 15.88 -7.85
C ARG A 76 -21.78 15.32 -9.26
N LEU A 77 -22.70 14.39 -9.43
CA LEU A 77 -23.15 13.91 -10.73
C LEU A 77 -24.06 14.95 -11.39
N ASP A 78 -24.19 14.86 -12.70
CA ASP A 78 -25.17 15.60 -13.47
C ASP A 78 -26.59 15.07 -13.21
N LYS A 79 -27.60 15.94 -13.35
CA LYS A 79 -29.01 15.57 -13.13
C LYS A 79 -29.51 14.50 -14.10
N GLU A 80 -28.85 14.36 -15.25
CA GLU A 80 -29.20 13.40 -16.30
C GLU A 80 -28.46 12.05 -16.15
N GLU A 81 -27.60 11.91 -15.13
CA GLU A 81 -26.78 10.72 -14.85
C GLU A 81 -25.92 10.26 -16.05
N LYS A 82 -25.62 11.14 -17.01
CA LYS A 82 -24.80 10.83 -18.19
C LYS A 82 -23.31 10.94 -17.91
N MET A 83 -22.91 11.68 -16.88
CA MET A 83 -21.51 11.84 -16.49
C MET A 83 -20.94 10.52 -15.97
N ASP A 84 -19.75 10.16 -16.44
CA ASP A 84 -18.96 9.08 -15.84
C ASP A 84 -18.68 9.40 -14.35
N PRO A 85 -19.08 8.54 -13.40
CA PRO A 85 -18.85 8.76 -11.97
C PRO A 85 -17.36 9.00 -11.64
N MET A 86 -16.43 8.41 -12.41
CA MET A 86 -15.01 8.65 -12.22
C MET A 86 -14.62 10.12 -12.50
N THR A 87 -15.31 10.78 -13.43
CA THR A 87 -15.08 12.21 -13.71
C THR A 87 -15.50 13.08 -12.52
N ALA A 88 -16.61 12.74 -11.85
CA ALA A 88 -17.07 13.46 -10.67
C ALA A 88 -16.10 13.27 -9.47
N LEU A 89 -15.59 12.06 -9.27
CA LEU A 89 -14.58 11.75 -8.25
C LEU A 89 -13.26 12.47 -8.56
N ASN A 90 -12.77 12.42 -9.80
CA ASN A 90 -11.55 13.13 -10.20
C ASN A 90 -11.66 14.64 -9.97
N ARG A 91 -12.82 15.25 -10.27
CA ARG A 91 -13.05 16.67 -9.99
C ARG A 91 -12.92 16.99 -8.50
N GLY A 92 -13.54 16.17 -7.63
CA GLY A 92 -13.41 16.33 -6.19
C GLY A 92 -11.97 16.15 -5.70
N TYR A 93 -11.25 15.17 -6.27
CA TYR A 93 -9.84 14.93 -5.98
C TYR A 93 -8.96 16.14 -6.34
N TYR A 94 -9.11 16.71 -7.54
CA TYR A 94 -8.33 17.87 -7.95
C TYR A 94 -8.58 19.09 -7.06
N VAL A 95 -9.84 19.31 -6.64
CA VAL A 95 -10.18 20.36 -5.67
C VAL A 95 -9.49 20.09 -4.34
N ALA A 96 -9.53 18.86 -3.83
CA ALA A 96 -8.87 18.48 -2.60
C ALA A 96 -7.35 18.69 -2.68
N VAL A 97 -6.70 18.24 -3.75
CA VAL A 97 -5.25 18.40 -3.97
C VAL A 97 -4.86 19.88 -4.01
N ALA A 98 -5.58 20.70 -4.79
CA ALA A 98 -5.27 22.13 -4.90
C ALA A 98 -5.37 22.84 -3.54
N LEU A 99 -6.46 22.61 -2.80
CA LEU A 99 -6.65 23.21 -1.47
C LEU A 99 -5.65 22.67 -0.44
N ALA A 100 -5.36 21.37 -0.47
CA ALA A 100 -4.38 20.76 0.41
C ALA A 100 -2.99 21.36 0.19
N MET A 101 -2.60 21.60 -1.08
CA MET A 101 -1.31 22.21 -1.41
C MET A 101 -1.23 23.68 -1.02
N VAL A 102 -2.33 24.44 -1.11
CA VAL A 102 -2.38 25.81 -0.57
C VAL A 102 -2.19 25.80 0.95
N GLY A 103 -2.91 24.93 1.66
CA GLY A 103 -2.75 24.75 3.11
C GLY A 103 -1.36 24.27 3.52
N PHE A 104 -0.77 23.36 2.74
CA PHE A 104 0.59 22.87 2.94
C PHE A 104 1.64 23.97 2.73
N GLY A 105 1.46 24.81 1.70
CA GLY A 105 2.29 25.99 1.46
C GLY A 105 2.21 27.02 2.59
N PHE A 106 1.01 27.23 3.13
CA PHE A 106 0.84 28.07 4.32
C PHE A 106 1.53 27.46 5.55
N ALA A 107 1.34 26.17 5.82
CA ALA A 107 1.95 25.48 6.96
C ALA A 107 3.49 25.50 6.89
N THR A 108 4.07 25.25 5.72
CA THR A 108 5.53 25.32 5.51
C THR A 108 6.05 26.75 5.74
N ARG A 109 5.39 27.77 5.18
CA ARG A 109 5.76 29.18 5.39
C ARG A 109 5.62 29.63 6.84
N TRP A 110 4.61 29.13 7.56
CA TRP A 110 4.33 29.51 8.94
C TRP A 110 5.30 28.84 9.91
N LEU A 111 5.54 27.53 9.77
CA LEU A 111 6.23 26.72 10.78
C LEU A 111 7.71 26.49 10.45
N LEU A 112 8.07 26.43 9.17
CA LEU A 112 9.43 26.08 8.71
C LEU A 112 10.23 27.29 8.21
N TYR A 113 9.71 28.50 8.40
CA TYR A 113 10.45 29.72 8.13
C TYR A 113 11.47 29.98 9.25
N SER A 114 12.71 30.28 8.85
CA SER A 114 13.81 30.67 9.74
C SER A 114 14.42 31.97 9.21
N PRO A 115 14.58 33.02 10.03
CA PRO A 115 15.22 34.26 9.60
C PRO A 115 16.66 34.06 9.11
N GLY A 116 17.38 33.09 9.68
CA GLY A 116 18.74 32.74 9.27
C GLY A 116 18.81 31.89 7.99
N ALA A 117 17.69 31.32 7.56
CA ALA A 117 17.57 30.59 6.30
C ALA A 117 16.21 30.90 5.63
N PRO A 118 16.03 32.12 5.04
CA PRO A 118 14.72 32.59 4.57
C PRO A 118 14.10 31.74 3.46
N GLN A 119 14.91 30.95 2.75
CA GLN A 119 14.47 30.08 1.67
C GLN A 119 14.07 28.67 2.15
N ALA A 120 14.27 28.33 3.43
CA ALA A 120 14.04 26.98 3.94
C ALA A 120 12.60 26.49 3.70
N TRP A 121 11.62 27.33 4.04
CA TRP A 121 10.20 26.99 3.86
C TRP A 121 9.85 26.67 2.40
N TRP A 122 10.45 27.38 1.44
CA TRP A 122 10.21 27.17 0.01
C TRP A 122 10.78 25.84 -0.47
N HIS A 123 12.00 25.50 -0.03
CA HIS A 123 12.61 24.20 -0.32
C HIS A 123 11.80 23.04 0.26
N PHE A 124 11.33 23.16 1.50
CA PHE A 124 10.46 22.15 2.10
C PHE A 124 9.09 22.07 1.40
N PHE A 125 8.51 23.20 0.98
CA PHE A 125 7.30 23.20 0.16
C PHE A 125 7.49 22.45 -1.17
N LEU A 126 8.62 22.69 -1.85
CA LEU A 126 8.98 21.96 -3.06
C LEU A 126 9.16 20.45 -2.80
N CYS A 127 9.71 20.06 -1.65
CA CYS A 127 9.76 18.65 -1.24
C CYS A 127 8.35 18.05 -1.16
N GLY A 128 7.39 18.77 -0.56
CA GLY A 128 5.99 18.36 -0.52
C GLY A 128 5.37 18.19 -1.91
N ILE A 129 5.68 19.10 -2.85
CA ILE A 129 5.26 18.98 -4.26
C ILE A 129 5.83 17.71 -4.90
N VAL A 130 7.12 17.41 -4.67
CA VAL A 130 7.73 16.14 -5.15
C VAL A 130 6.95 14.94 -4.65
N GLY A 131 6.51 14.96 -3.39
CA GLY A 131 5.61 13.94 -2.82
C GLY A 131 4.31 13.76 -3.60
N VAL A 132 3.60 14.85 -3.87
CA VAL A 132 2.34 14.82 -4.64
C VAL A 132 2.57 14.31 -6.08
N LEU A 133 3.62 14.80 -6.74
CA LEU A 133 3.98 14.33 -8.09
C LEU A 133 4.31 12.83 -8.09
N THR A 134 4.97 12.35 -7.03
CA THR A 134 5.27 10.94 -6.83
C THR A 134 3.99 10.12 -6.70
N SER A 135 3.03 10.57 -5.89
CA SER A 135 1.70 9.95 -5.81
C SER A 135 1.05 9.82 -7.19
N VAL A 136 1.02 10.91 -7.97
CA VAL A 136 0.42 10.91 -9.30
C VAL A 136 1.14 9.95 -10.25
N ALA A 137 2.47 9.90 -10.20
CA ALA A 137 3.25 8.96 -11.00
C ALA A 137 2.95 7.50 -10.64
N PHE A 138 2.83 7.16 -9.35
CA PHE A 138 2.48 5.81 -8.90
C PHE A 138 1.09 5.37 -9.38
N VAL A 139 0.12 6.28 -9.36
CA VAL A 139 -1.24 6.07 -9.88
C VAL A 139 -1.19 5.70 -11.36
N TYR A 140 -0.51 6.49 -12.21
CA TYR A 140 -0.39 6.20 -13.64
C TYR A 140 0.40 4.93 -13.95
N ILE A 141 1.47 4.66 -13.20
CA ILE A 141 2.25 3.42 -13.37
C ILE A 141 1.38 2.21 -13.04
N THR A 142 0.61 2.28 -11.94
CA THR A 142 -0.31 1.20 -11.55
C THR A 142 -1.35 0.98 -12.65
N GLN A 143 -1.98 2.05 -13.16
CA GLN A 143 -2.92 1.97 -14.29
C GLN A 143 -2.30 1.28 -15.52
N TYR A 144 -1.07 1.62 -15.87
CA TYR A 144 -0.38 1.00 -17.01
C TYR A 144 -0.24 -0.52 -16.85
N TYR A 145 0.09 -0.99 -15.64
CA TYR A 145 0.28 -2.41 -15.38
C TYR A 145 -1.02 -3.19 -15.12
N THR A 146 -2.09 -2.51 -14.70
CA THR A 146 -3.34 -3.19 -14.32
C THR A 146 -4.52 -2.93 -15.24
N GLU A 147 -4.56 -1.88 -16.08
CA GLU A 147 -5.69 -1.68 -16.99
C GLU A 147 -5.57 -2.50 -18.29
N TYR A 148 -6.70 -3.04 -18.75
CA TYR A 148 -6.81 -3.82 -19.99
C TYR A 148 -6.53 -3.06 -21.28
N LYS A 149 -6.43 -1.72 -21.21
CA LYS A 149 -6.09 -0.87 -22.36
C LYS A 149 -4.61 -0.98 -22.73
N TYR A 150 -3.76 -1.34 -21.79
CA TYR A 150 -2.32 -1.34 -21.96
C TYR A 150 -1.76 -2.73 -22.22
N ARG A 151 -0.51 -2.76 -22.71
CA ARG A 151 0.22 -3.97 -23.07
C ARG A 151 0.22 -5.03 -21.97
N PRO A 152 0.54 -4.73 -20.69
CA PRO A 152 0.77 -5.78 -19.69
C PRO A 152 -0.43 -6.72 -19.51
N VAL A 153 -1.63 -6.17 -19.37
CA VAL A 153 -2.86 -6.97 -19.22
C VAL A 153 -3.25 -7.67 -20.52
N ARG A 154 -3.08 -7.00 -21.67
CA ARG A 154 -3.38 -7.61 -22.99
C ARG A 154 -2.51 -8.83 -23.24
N THR A 155 -1.23 -8.78 -22.89
CA THR A 155 -0.31 -9.91 -23.04
C THR A 155 -0.72 -11.11 -22.16
N ILE A 156 -1.31 -10.88 -20.99
CA ILE A 156 -1.85 -11.96 -20.13
C ILE A 156 -3.14 -12.54 -20.75
N ALA A 157 -4.03 -11.68 -21.24
CA ALA A 157 -5.26 -12.12 -21.90
C ALA A 157 -4.97 -12.92 -23.18
N GLU A 158 -4.04 -12.46 -24.02
CA GLU A 158 -3.57 -13.17 -25.22
C GLU A 158 -2.94 -14.53 -24.85
N ALA A 159 -2.12 -14.57 -23.80
CA ALA A 159 -1.54 -15.82 -23.31
C ALA A 159 -2.59 -16.81 -22.78
N SER A 160 -3.78 -16.34 -22.40
CA SER A 160 -4.87 -17.21 -21.94
C SER A 160 -5.44 -18.10 -23.05
N VAL A 161 -5.25 -17.71 -24.32
CA VAL A 161 -5.69 -18.50 -25.49
C VAL A 161 -4.97 -19.85 -25.55
N THR A 162 -3.71 -19.90 -25.12
CA THR A 162 -2.89 -21.12 -25.11
C THR A 162 -3.06 -21.94 -23.82
N GLY A 163 -3.78 -21.42 -22.82
CA GLY A 163 -4.20 -22.13 -21.62
C GLY A 163 -3.72 -21.53 -20.30
N PRO A 164 -3.97 -22.21 -19.16
CA PRO A 164 -3.65 -21.68 -17.83
C PRO A 164 -2.14 -21.52 -17.56
N ALA A 165 -1.31 -22.42 -18.09
CA ALA A 165 0.14 -22.39 -17.82
C ALA A 165 0.80 -21.13 -18.39
N THR A 166 0.47 -20.80 -19.64
CA THR A 166 0.98 -19.60 -20.33
C THR A 166 0.40 -18.32 -19.73
N ASN A 167 -0.87 -18.32 -19.28
CA ASN A 167 -1.45 -17.22 -18.51
C ASN A 167 -0.64 -16.95 -17.22
N ILE A 168 -0.32 -17.98 -16.43
CA ILE A 168 0.45 -17.82 -15.20
C ILE A 168 1.88 -17.35 -15.49
N ILE A 169 2.55 -17.92 -16.51
CA ILE A 169 3.91 -17.49 -16.90
C ILE A 169 3.92 -16.01 -17.30
N SER A 170 2.97 -15.61 -18.17
CA SER A 170 2.84 -14.24 -18.66
C SER A 170 2.55 -13.28 -17.51
N GLY A 171 1.57 -13.61 -16.66
CA GLY A 171 1.19 -12.76 -15.54
C GLY A 171 2.29 -12.62 -14.49
N PHE A 172 3.03 -13.69 -14.18
CA PHE A 172 4.14 -13.60 -13.24
C PHE A 172 5.31 -12.79 -13.82
N SER A 173 5.57 -12.90 -15.13
CA SER A 173 6.56 -12.05 -15.82
C SER A 173 6.18 -10.57 -15.72
N VAL A 174 4.92 -10.22 -15.99
CA VAL A 174 4.40 -8.85 -15.85
C VAL A 174 4.50 -8.38 -14.39
N ALA A 175 4.21 -9.26 -13.43
CA ALA A 175 4.30 -8.95 -12.01
C ALA A 175 5.73 -8.59 -11.58
N LEU A 176 6.75 -9.28 -12.10
CA LEU A 176 8.16 -8.93 -11.85
C LEU A 176 8.56 -7.62 -12.55
N GLU A 177 8.13 -7.44 -13.81
CA GLU A 177 8.41 -6.24 -14.60
C GLU A 177 7.88 -4.97 -13.93
N CYS A 178 6.71 -5.03 -13.30
CA CYS A 178 6.02 -3.86 -12.74
C CYS A 178 6.77 -3.20 -11.57
N THR A 179 7.82 -3.83 -11.04
CA THR A 179 8.66 -3.26 -9.98
C THR A 179 9.60 -2.16 -10.49
N ALA A 180 9.96 -2.16 -11.77
CA ALA A 180 11.02 -1.30 -12.29
C ALA A 180 10.67 0.19 -12.23
N LEU A 181 9.54 0.59 -12.83
CA LEU A 181 9.13 2.00 -12.88
C LEU A 181 8.83 2.60 -11.50
N PRO A 182 8.08 1.93 -10.60
CA PRO A 182 7.85 2.44 -9.24
C PRO A 182 9.14 2.69 -8.45
N VAL A 183 10.13 1.79 -8.57
CA VAL A 183 11.42 1.94 -7.87
C VAL A 183 12.22 3.13 -8.41
N LEU A 184 12.22 3.33 -9.73
CA LEU A 184 12.88 4.49 -10.34
C LEU A 184 12.23 5.81 -9.90
N VAL A 185 10.90 5.87 -9.86
CA VAL A 185 10.17 7.04 -9.38
C VAL A 185 10.44 7.29 -7.90
N MET A 186 10.41 6.25 -7.06
CA MET A 186 10.73 6.34 -5.64
C MET A 186 12.17 6.84 -5.41
N GLY A 187 13.15 6.27 -6.11
CA GLY A 187 14.55 6.70 -6.03
C GLY A 187 14.72 8.16 -6.45
N GLY A 188 14.05 8.57 -7.53
CA GLY A 188 14.00 9.96 -7.97
C GLY A 188 13.38 10.90 -6.94
N ALA A 189 12.28 10.49 -6.29
CA ALA A 189 11.61 11.26 -5.25
C ALA A 189 12.47 11.42 -4.00
N LEU A 190 13.09 10.34 -3.52
CA LEU A 190 13.99 10.37 -2.35
C LEU A 190 15.21 11.25 -2.60
N LEU A 191 15.88 11.09 -3.75
CA LEU A 191 17.06 11.90 -4.07
C LEU A 191 16.71 13.37 -4.28
N SER A 192 15.66 13.67 -5.05
CA SER A 192 15.26 15.06 -5.31
C SER A 192 14.83 15.77 -4.02
N SER A 193 14.00 15.15 -3.19
CA SER A 193 13.59 15.73 -1.89
C SER A 193 14.76 15.86 -0.91
N TYR A 194 15.70 14.90 -0.89
CA TYR A 194 16.91 15.00 -0.06
C TYR A 194 17.81 16.17 -0.47
N PHE A 195 18.10 16.33 -1.78
CA PHE A 195 18.94 17.41 -2.25
C PHE A 195 18.26 18.78 -2.15
N LEU A 196 16.94 18.87 -2.38
CA LEU A 196 16.16 20.09 -2.12
C LEU A 196 16.19 20.46 -0.64
N GLY A 197 16.03 19.47 0.26
CA GLY A 197 16.15 19.67 1.69
C GLY A 197 17.54 20.16 2.11
N ARG A 198 18.62 19.65 1.51
CA ARG A 198 19.99 20.16 1.75
C ARG A 198 20.17 21.60 1.28
N ALA A 199 19.47 22.01 0.22
CA ALA A 199 19.48 23.38 -0.28
C ALA A 199 18.64 24.37 0.56
N SER A 200 17.96 23.90 1.61
CA SER A 200 17.15 24.76 2.50
C SER A 200 17.94 25.87 3.21
N GLY A 201 19.27 25.72 3.32
CA GLY A 201 20.14 26.64 4.07
C GLY A 201 20.25 26.34 5.56
N ILE A 202 19.55 25.30 6.06
CA ILE A 202 19.69 24.84 7.45
C ILE A 202 20.98 24.04 7.60
N THR A 203 21.87 24.51 8.46
CA THR A 203 23.21 23.94 8.68
C THR A 203 23.47 23.59 10.13
N ASP A 204 24.33 22.60 10.36
CA ASP A 204 24.90 22.31 11.68
C ASP A 204 25.99 23.34 12.09
N LEU A 205 26.55 23.18 13.28
CA LEU A 205 27.63 24.02 13.82
C LEU A 205 28.87 24.07 12.91
N ASN A 206 29.08 23.04 12.11
CA ASN A 206 30.20 22.89 11.19
C ASN A 206 29.89 23.43 9.78
N GLY A 207 28.69 24.00 9.57
CA GLY A 207 28.23 24.50 8.27
C GLY A 207 27.75 23.41 7.31
N ASN A 208 27.61 22.15 7.76
CA ASN A 208 27.10 21.08 6.92
C ASN A 208 25.57 21.18 6.79
N PRO A 209 25.01 21.00 5.59
CA PRO A 209 23.57 21.04 5.38
C PRO A 209 22.86 19.82 5.99
N VAL A 210 21.90 20.07 6.88
CA VAL A 210 21.18 19.03 7.64
C VAL A 210 19.69 18.88 7.27
N GLY A 211 19.15 19.78 6.43
CA GLY A 211 17.74 19.74 6.02
C GLY A 211 17.37 18.57 5.08
N GLY A 212 18.32 17.77 4.62
CA GLY A 212 18.09 16.74 3.61
C GLY A 212 17.14 15.63 4.06
N LEU A 213 17.39 15.02 5.22
CA LEU A 213 16.55 13.92 5.73
C LEU A 213 15.13 14.41 6.03
N PHE A 214 14.98 15.58 6.64
CA PHE A 214 13.67 16.18 6.85
C PHE A 214 12.96 16.49 5.54
N GLY A 215 13.68 16.90 4.48
CA GLY A 215 13.12 17.04 3.13
C GLY A 215 12.43 15.78 2.61
N THR A 216 13.01 14.60 2.84
CA THR A 216 12.38 13.30 2.49
C THR A 216 11.11 13.03 3.31
N ALA A 217 11.08 13.45 4.58
CA ALA A 217 9.89 13.38 5.41
C ALA A 217 8.77 14.29 4.86
N VAL A 218 9.10 15.54 4.54
CA VAL A 218 8.15 16.52 3.97
C VAL A 218 7.59 16.04 2.63
N ALA A 219 8.39 15.35 1.80
CA ALA A 219 7.91 14.72 0.58
C ALA A 219 6.91 13.59 0.87
N THR A 220 7.19 12.72 1.84
CA THR A 220 6.25 11.68 2.28
C THR A 220 4.92 12.29 2.73
N MET A 221 4.98 13.40 3.47
CA MET A 221 3.79 14.11 3.95
C MET A 221 3.00 14.77 2.84
N GLY A 222 3.69 15.35 1.86
CA GLY A 222 3.06 15.89 0.66
C GLY A 222 2.32 14.81 -0.12
N MET A 223 2.93 13.64 -0.28
CA MET A 223 2.27 12.47 -0.91
C MET A 223 0.95 12.13 -0.20
N LEU A 224 0.93 12.20 1.13
CA LEU A 224 -0.23 11.89 1.93
C LEU A 224 -1.15 13.07 2.31
N ALA A 225 -0.97 14.24 1.70
CA ALA A 225 -1.78 15.43 2.00
C ALA A 225 -3.28 15.21 1.71
N THR A 226 -3.62 14.36 0.75
CA THR A 226 -5.00 14.03 0.34
C THR A 226 -5.45 12.62 0.76
N ALA A 227 -4.74 12.00 1.72
CA ALA A 227 -5.01 10.62 2.15
C ALA A 227 -6.47 10.38 2.56
N ALA A 228 -7.14 11.35 3.21
CA ALA A 228 -8.54 11.22 3.60
C ALA A 228 -9.49 11.14 2.38
N TYR A 229 -9.23 11.91 1.33
CA TYR A 229 -9.98 11.82 0.07
C TYR A 229 -9.72 10.48 -0.63
N ILE A 230 -8.45 10.04 -0.66
CA ILE A 230 -8.07 8.74 -1.24
C ILE A 230 -8.78 7.59 -0.49
N LEU A 231 -8.81 7.61 0.84
CA LEU A 231 -9.53 6.60 1.64
C LEU A 231 -11.04 6.57 1.35
N ALA A 232 -11.64 7.75 1.13
CA ALA A 232 -13.05 7.82 0.73
C ALA A 232 -13.28 7.17 -0.65
N MET A 233 -12.37 7.36 -1.61
CA MET A 233 -12.41 6.67 -2.90
C MET A 233 -12.15 5.17 -2.78
N ASP A 234 -11.24 4.75 -1.90
CA ASP A 234 -10.97 3.32 -1.66
C ASP A 234 -12.22 2.61 -1.13
N THR A 235 -12.90 3.23 -0.17
CA THR A 235 -14.12 2.70 0.45
C THR A 235 -15.32 2.72 -0.51
N PHE A 236 -15.31 3.59 -1.53
CA PHE A 236 -16.36 3.61 -2.55
C PHE A 236 -16.46 2.29 -3.31
N GLY A 237 -15.33 1.63 -3.62
CA GLY A 237 -15.31 0.34 -4.33
C GLY A 237 -16.11 -0.76 -3.61
N PRO A 238 -15.73 -1.17 -2.38
CA PRO A 238 -16.47 -2.20 -1.65
C PRO A 238 -17.94 -1.88 -1.40
N ILE A 239 -18.32 -0.60 -1.32
CA ILE A 239 -19.72 -0.17 -1.23
C ILE A 239 -20.45 -0.50 -2.53
N THR A 240 -19.85 -0.21 -3.68
CA THR A 240 -20.45 -0.51 -4.99
C THR A 240 -20.49 -2.01 -5.28
N ASP A 241 -19.46 -2.76 -4.85
CA ASP A 241 -19.41 -4.23 -4.97
C ASP A 241 -20.56 -4.87 -4.17
N ASN A 242 -20.75 -4.43 -2.92
CA ASN A 242 -21.87 -4.86 -2.08
C ASN A 242 -23.23 -4.50 -2.68
N ALA A 243 -23.38 -3.28 -3.19
CA ALA A 243 -24.60 -2.87 -3.86
C ALA A 243 -24.89 -3.76 -5.08
N GLY A 244 -23.87 -4.12 -5.85
CA GLY A 244 -23.97 -5.02 -7.01
C GLY A 244 -24.45 -6.41 -6.61
N GLY A 245 -23.81 -6.99 -5.59
CA GLY A 245 -24.22 -8.28 -5.05
C GLY A 245 -25.63 -8.29 -4.49
N ILE A 246 -26.06 -7.24 -3.78
CA ILE A 246 -27.44 -7.11 -3.27
C ILE A 246 -28.44 -7.02 -4.42
N VAL A 247 -28.14 -6.23 -5.45
CA VAL A 247 -28.99 -6.08 -6.66
C VAL A 247 -29.14 -7.41 -7.39
N GLU A 248 -28.06 -8.18 -7.53
CA GLU A 248 -28.08 -9.51 -8.15
C GLU A 248 -28.87 -10.52 -7.30
N MET A 249 -28.59 -10.60 -6.00
CA MET A 249 -29.27 -11.54 -5.09
C MET A 249 -30.76 -11.23 -4.92
N SER A 250 -31.16 -9.96 -5.03
CA SER A 250 -32.57 -9.55 -4.95
C SER A 250 -33.28 -9.51 -6.31
N GLN A 251 -32.64 -9.97 -7.38
CA GLN A 251 -33.21 -10.07 -8.74
C GLN A 251 -33.82 -8.76 -9.24
N GLN A 252 -33.16 -7.64 -8.96
CA GLN A 252 -33.66 -6.33 -9.37
C GLN A 252 -33.68 -6.18 -10.90
N PRO A 253 -34.51 -5.26 -11.45
CA PRO A 253 -34.55 -4.98 -12.87
C PRO A 253 -33.18 -4.63 -13.46
N GLU A 254 -32.99 -5.01 -14.72
CA GLU A 254 -31.75 -4.80 -15.49
C GLU A 254 -31.29 -3.34 -15.52
N GLU A 255 -32.22 -2.39 -15.45
CA GLU A 255 -31.89 -0.96 -15.37
C GLU A 255 -31.07 -0.62 -14.11
N ILE A 256 -31.45 -1.18 -12.95
CA ILE A 256 -30.73 -0.98 -11.69
C ILE A 256 -29.36 -1.65 -11.76
N ARG A 257 -29.31 -2.87 -12.32
CA ARG A 257 -28.05 -3.60 -12.53
C ARG A 257 -27.06 -2.79 -13.37
N ARG A 258 -27.50 -2.21 -14.49
CA ARG A 258 -26.66 -1.35 -15.33
C ARG A 258 -26.11 -0.13 -14.60
N LYS A 259 -26.88 0.48 -13.69
CA LYS A 259 -26.40 1.60 -12.87
C LYS A 259 -25.32 1.12 -11.90
N THR A 260 -25.56 0.00 -11.22
CA THR A 260 -24.62 -0.54 -10.23
C THR A 260 -23.34 -1.06 -10.89
N ASP A 261 -23.44 -1.76 -12.03
CA ASP A 261 -22.28 -2.23 -12.81
C ASP A 261 -21.39 -1.05 -13.25
N ARG A 262 -21.99 0.09 -13.61
CA ARG A 262 -21.24 1.30 -13.92
C ARG A 262 -20.49 1.82 -12.69
N LEU A 263 -21.13 1.83 -11.53
CA LEU A 263 -20.50 2.28 -10.28
C LEU A 263 -19.40 1.31 -9.82
N ASP A 264 -19.62 0.00 -9.92
CA ASP A 264 -18.65 -1.07 -9.63
C ASP A 264 -17.41 -0.96 -10.53
N SER A 265 -17.59 -0.67 -11.83
CA SER A 265 -16.44 -0.45 -12.73
C SER A 265 -15.55 0.72 -12.27
N VAL A 266 -16.16 1.79 -11.75
CA VAL A 266 -15.46 2.93 -11.16
C VAL A 266 -14.83 2.54 -9.83
N GLY A 267 -15.55 1.79 -8.99
CA GLY A 267 -15.09 1.20 -7.73
C GLY A 267 -13.80 0.39 -7.87
N ASN A 268 -13.78 -0.54 -8.83
CA ASN A 268 -12.60 -1.32 -9.20
C ASN A 268 -11.42 -0.44 -9.62
N THR A 269 -11.68 0.60 -10.41
CA THR A 269 -10.65 1.56 -10.82
C THR A 269 -10.10 2.30 -9.61
N THR A 270 -10.97 2.84 -8.75
CA THR A 270 -10.55 3.55 -7.53
C THR A 270 -9.75 2.66 -6.59
N LYS A 271 -10.17 1.41 -6.39
CA LYS A 271 -9.48 0.38 -5.58
C LYS A 271 -8.08 0.08 -6.10
N ALA A 272 -7.88 0.06 -7.42
CA ALA A 272 -6.55 -0.11 -8.00
C ALA A 272 -5.65 1.11 -7.76
N LEU A 273 -6.19 2.33 -7.92
CA LEU A 273 -5.44 3.57 -7.71
C LEU A 273 -5.01 3.76 -6.26
N THR A 274 -5.90 3.47 -5.32
CA THR A 274 -5.66 3.57 -3.88
C THR A 274 -4.64 2.52 -3.42
N LYS A 275 -4.68 1.30 -3.98
CA LYS A 275 -3.63 0.29 -3.78
C LYS A 275 -2.27 0.82 -4.24
N GLY A 276 -2.19 1.38 -5.44
CA GLY A 276 -0.96 2.01 -5.98
C GLY A 276 -0.41 3.12 -5.09
N TYR A 277 -1.32 3.97 -4.59
CA TYR A 277 -1.01 5.05 -3.67
C TYR A 277 -0.45 4.57 -2.32
N ALA A 278 -1.10 3.57 -1.71
CA ALA A 278 -0.65 3.00 -0.44
C ALA A 278 0.75 2.36 -0.56
N ILE A 279 1.05 1.72 -1.69
CA ILE A 279 2.39 1.17 -1.97
C ILE A 279 3.43 2.29 -1.97
N GLY A 280 3.20 3.36 -2.73
CA GLY A 280 4.18 4.44 -2.86
C GLY A 280 4.41 5.20 -1.54
N SER A 281 3.37 5.37 -0.72
CA SER A 281 3.52 6.01 0.60
C SER A 281 4.31 5.14 1.56
N ALA A 282 3.98 3.84 1.63
CA ALA A 282 4.74 2.89 2.43
C ALA A 282 6.23 2.91 2.07
N ALA A 283 6.53 3.07 0.79
CA ALA A 283 7.89 3.07 0.27
C ALA A 283 8.70 4.33 0.64
N LEU A 284 8.08 5.51 0.68
CA LEU A 284 8.74 6.73 1.19
C LEU A 284 8.82 6.74 2.73
N ALA A 285 7.74 6.32 3.40
CA ALA A 285 7.66 6.22 4.86
C ALA A 285 8.71 5.26 5.44
N ALA A 286 8.97 4.17 4.74
CA ALA A 286 10.02 3.20 5.04
C ALA A 286 11.39 3.85 5.32
N PHE A 287 11.83 4.74 4.44
CA PHE A 287 13.10 5.44 4.61
C PHE A 287 13.06 6.39 5.82
N LEU A 288 11.94 7.10 5.98
CA LEU A 288 11.69 8.00 7.11
C LEU A 288 11.78 7.27 8.47
N LEU A 289 11.12 6.13 8.61
CA LEU A 289 11.08 5.37 9.86
C LEU A 289 12.42 4.71 10.18
N PHE A 290 13.16 4.28 9.16
CA PHE A 290 14.53 3.82 9.31
C PHE A 290 15.44 4.92 9.89
N GLN A 291 15.35 6.15 9.39
CA GLN A 291 16.11 7.28 9.94
C GLN A 291 15.70 7.60 11.38
N ALA A 292 14.40 7.60 11.67
CA ALA A 292 13.90 7.78 13.02
C ALA A 292 14.45 6.71 14.00
N TYR A 293 14.55 5.45 13.57
CA TYR A 293 15.17 4.39 14.36
C TYR A 293 16.65 4.68 14.65
N MET A 294 17.42 5.13 13.66
CA MET A 294 18.82 5.47 13.87
C MET A 294 19.00 6.60 14.88
N ASP A 295 18.14 7.62 14.81
CA ASP A 295 18.15 8.75 15.74
C ASP A 295 17.80 8.32 17.17
N GLU A 296 16.77 7.49 17.36
CA GLU A 296 16.38 6.96 18.68
C GLU A 296 17.48 6.07 19.28
N VAL A 297 18.09 5.18 18.49
CA VAL A 297 19.20 4.33 18.98
C VAL A 297 20.35 5.19 19.48
N LYS A 298 20.72 6.24 18.75
CA LYS A 298 21.75 7.20 19.16
C LYS A 298 21.37 7.89 20.48
N GLN A 299 20.13 8.33 20.60
CA GLN A 299 19.63 9.02 21.79
C GLN A 299 19.64 8.11 23.02
N TYR A 300 19.10 6.89 22.93
CA TYR A 300 19.07 5.94 24.06
C TYR A 300 20.45 5.40 24.43
N ALA A 301 21.38 5.32 23.47
CA ALA A 301 22.76 4.93 23.75
C ALA A 301 23.55 6.03 24.50
N GLY A 302 22.96 7.21 24.69
CA GLY A 302 23.63 8.34 25.35
C GLY A 302 24.80 8.88 24.54
N LEU A 303 24.80 8.65 23.23
CA LEU A 303 25.89 9.05 22.35
C LEU A 303 25.67 10.51 21.92
N GLY A 304 26.71 11.31 22.03
CA GLY A 304 26.64 12.75 21.77
C GLY A 304 26.15 13.11 20.36
N PRO A 305 25.77 14.37 20.12
CA PRO A 305 25.27 14.83 18.83
C PRO A 305 26.24 14.61 17.66
N ASP A 306 27.55 14.49 17.92
CA ASP A 306 28.57 14.23 16.90
C ASP A 306 28.71 12.74 16.53
N TYR A 307 28.13 11.82 17.32
CA TYR A 307 28.17 10.40 17.00
C TYR A 307 27.24 10.08 15.84
N MET A 308 27.79 9.54 14.76
CA MET A 308 27.01 9.06 13.63
C MET A 308 26.81 7.56 13.77
N PHE A 309 25.59 7.14 14.10
CA PHE A 309 25.21 5.74 14.00
C PHE A 309 25.27 5.34 12.52
N ARG A 310 26.05 4.31 12.20
CA ARG A 310 26.24 3.82 10.83
C ARG A 310 25.83 2.36 10.79
N VAL A 311 25.17 1.99 9.70
CA VAL A 311 24.83 0.59 9.41
C VAL A 311 25.80 0.10 8.34
N ASP A 312 26.77 -0.70 8.75
CA ASP A 312 27.84 -1.22 7.91
C ASP A 312 27.55 -2.68 7.51
N LEU A 313 27.03 -2.84 6.29
CA LEU A 313 26.75 -4.15 5.70
C LEU A 313 28.00 -5.00 5.43
N SER A 314 29.22 -4.44 5.55
CA SER A 314 30.45 -5.22 5.45
C SER A 314 30.70 -6.09 6.69
N LYS A 315 30.05 -5.77 7.83
CA LYS A 315 30.12 -6.59 9.05
C LYS A 315 29.26 -7.85 8.89
N PRO A 316 29.79 -9.07 9.12
CA PRO A 316 29.02 -10.30 8.96
C PRO A 316 27.73 -10.35 9.78
N VAL A 317 27.75 -9.86 11.03
CA VAL A 317 26.57 -9.84 11.92
C VAL A 317 25.45 -8.97 11.33
N VAL A 318 25.81 -7.82 10.77
CA VAL A 318 24.87 -6.86 10.17
C VAL A 318 24.33 -7.41 8.84
N PHE A 319 25.20 -8.01 8.03
CA PHE A 319 24.81 -8.67 6.79
C PHE A 319 23.81 -9.83 7.02
N VAL A 320 24.03 -10.64 8.06
CA VAL A 320 23.09 -11.70 8.44
C VAL A 320 21.75 -11.11 8.90
N GLY A 321 21.77 -10.01 9.65
CA GLY A 321 20.55 -9.26 10.00
C GLY A 321 19.77 -8.81 8.77
N ALA A 322 20.46 -8.22 7.79
CA ALA A 322 19.89 -7.87 6.48
C ALA A 322 19.27 -9.07 5.75
N LEU A 323 19.97 -10.20 5.70
CA LEU A 323 19.47 -11.43 5.06
C LEU A 323 18.20 -11.95 5.74
N PHE A 324 18.13 -11.88 7.07
CA PHE A 324 16.92 -12.22 7.82
C PHE A 324 15.76 -11.26 7.55
N GLY A 325 16.05 -9.98 7.31
CA GLY A 325 15.07 -9.01 6.84
C GLY A 325 14.45 -9.41 5.51
N ALA A 326 15.27 -9.73 4.51
CA ALA A 326 14.78 -10.21 3.22
C ALA A 326 13.99 -11.53 3.37
N MET A 327 14.55 -12.51 4.10
CA MET A 327 13.90 -13.80 4.36
C MET A 327 12.52 -13.64 4.99
N LEU A 328 12.36 -12.71 5.96
CA LEU A 328 11.11 -12.45 6.66
C LEU A 328 9.97 -12.13 5.67
N VAL A 329 10.24 -11.31 4.64
CA VAL A 329 9.26 -10.93 3.61
C VAL A 329 8.77 -12.14 2.82
N PHE A 330 9.71 -12.97 2.35
CA PHE A 330 9.37 -14.16 1.55
C PHE A 330 8.64 -15.21 2.40
N LEU A 331 9.09 -15.42 3.63
CA LEU A 331 8.48 -16.36 4.55
C LEU A 331 7.05 -15.92 4.92
N PHE A 332 6.87 -14.64 5.26
CA PHE A 332 5.55 -14.08 5.54
C PHE A 332 4.60 -14.22 4.36
N SER A 333 5.05 -13.85 3.15
CA SER A 333 4.25 -13.97 1.93
C SER A 333 3.82 -15.41 1.69
N SER A 334 4.74 -16.38 1.85
CA SER A 334 4.43 -17.80 1.71
C SER A 334 3.37 -18.27 2.71
N LEU A 335 3.48 -17.86 3.98
CA LEU A 335 2.52 -18.20 5.02
C LEU A 335 1.14 -17.60 4.75
N ALA A 336 1.09 -16.33 4.32
CA ALA A 336 -0.14 -15.63 3.98
C ALA A 336 -0.86 -16.28 2.79
N ILE A 337 -0.14 -16.59 1.70
CA ILE A 337 -0.71 -17.27 0.53
C ILE A 337 -1.21 -18.68 0.91
N ARG A 338 -0.43 -19.42 1.71
CA ARG A 338 -0.82 -20.77 2.16
C ARG A 338 -2.05 -20.75 3.08
N ALA A 339 -2.20 -19.71 3.90
CA ALA A 339 -3.38 -19.51 4.74
C ALA A 339 -4.66 -19.38 3.90
N VAL A 340 -4.64 -18.53 2.86
CA VAL A 340 -5.78 -18.36 1.94
C VAL A 340 -6.06 -19.65 1.18
N GLY A 341 -5.02 -20.32 0.67
CA GLY A 341 -5.20 -21.59 -0.06
C GLY A 341 -5.90 -22.67 0.77
N ARG A 342 -5.55 -22.80 2.06
CA ARG A 342 -6.24 -23.72 2.98
C ARG A 342 -7.70 -23.33 3.23
N ALA A 343 -7.97 -22.04 3.43
CA ALA A 343 -9.33 -21.54 3.65
C ALA A 343 -10.21 -21.72 2.40
N ALA A 344 -9.67 -21.41 1.22
CA ALA A 344 -10.34 -21.60 -0.07
C ALA A 344 -10.68 -23.07 -0.32
N GLN A 345 -9.76 -24.00 -0.02
CA GLN A 345 -10.02 -25.44 -0.14
C GLN A 345 -11.18 -25.90 0.76
N ALA A 346 -11.23 -25.41 2.00
CA ALA A 346 -12.33 -25.73 2.92
C ALA A 346 -13.69 -25.23 2.39
N ILE A 347 -13.72 -24.01 1.84
CA ILE A 347 -14.95 -23.45 1.24
C ILE A 347 -15.35 -24.19 -0.04
N ILE A 348 -14.39 -24.55 -0.90
CA ILE A 348 -14.68 -25.33 -2.10
C ILE A 348 -15.29 -26.69 -1.72
N GLN A 349 -14.76 -27.35 -0.68
CA GLN A 349 -15.32 -28.61 -0.19
C GLN A 349 -16.73 -28.43 0.36
N GLU A 350 -16.99 -27.35 1.09
CA GLU A 350 -18.32 -27.05 1.63
C GLU A 350 -19.33 -26.73 0.52
N VAL A 351 -18.99 -25.86 -0.43
CA VAL A 351 -19.83 -25.54 -1.59
C VAL A 351 -20.13 -26.80 -2.40
N ARG A 352 -19.11 -27.66 -2.63
CA ARG A 352 -19.31 -28.97 -3.28
C ARG A 352 -20.22 -29.87 -2.48
N ARG A 353 -20.11 -29.91 -1.14
CA ARG A 353 -20.98 -30.71 -0.27
C ARG A 353 -22.44 -30.26 -0.38
N GLN A 354 -22.69 -28.95 -0.35
CA GLN A 354 -24.04 -28.41 -0.47
C GLN A 354 -24.66 -28.68 -1.85
N TYR A 355 -23.87 -28.57 -2.93
CA TYR A 355 -24.38 -28.72 -4.31
C TYR A 355 -24.23 -30.13 -4.89
N ALA A 356 -23.60 -31.08 -4.18
CA ALA A 356 -23.31 -32.43 -4.70
C ALA A 356 -24.56 -33.19 -5.15
N LYS A 357 -25.71 -32.96 -4.48
CA LYS A 357 -26.97 -33.68 -4.72
C LYS A 357 -27.92 -32.94 -5.66
N LEU A 358 -27.54 -31.77 -6.15
CA LEU A 358 -28.41 -30.97 -7.04
C LEU A 358 -28.36 -31.53 -8.48
N PRO A 359 -29.51 -31.56 -9.18
CA PRO A 359 -29.56 -31.99 -10.57
C PRO A 359 -28.69 -31.08 -11.46
N ARG A 360 -28.16 -31.66 -12.54
CA ARG A 360 -27.32 -30.94 -13.51
C ARG A 360 -27.83 -31.15 -14.92
N GLU A 361 -27.80 -30.10 -15.72
CA GLU A 361 -28.08 -30.15 -17.16
C GLU A 361 -26.93 -29.43 -17.90
N ASN A 362 -26.23 -30.13 -18.80
CA ASN A 362 -25.03 -29.61 -19.49
C ASN A 362 -23.96 -29.02 -18.54
N ASP A 363 -23.66 -29.71 -17.42
CA ASP A 363 -22.76 -29.25 -16.35
C ASP A 363 -23.19 -27.95 -15.63
N ILE A 364 -24.43 -27.51 -15.82
CA ILE A 364 -25.03 -26.38 -15.11
C ILE A 364 -25.90 -26.93 -13.98
N ILE A 365 -25.68 -26.44 -12.76
CA ILE A 365 -26.48 -26.81 -11.58
C ILE A 365 -27.89 -26.25 -11.75
N GLN A 366 -28.89 -27.11 -11.56
CA GLN A 366 -30.29 -26.74 -11.56
C GLN A 366 -30.74 -26.54 -10.10
N PHE A 367 -31.10 -25.31 -9.75
CA PHE A 367 -31.52 -24.95 -8.40
C PHE A 367 -33.05 -25.12 -8.26
N PRO A 368 -33.53 -25.91 -7.27
CA PRO A 368 -34.95 -25.95 -6.94
C PRO A 368 -35.48 -24.57 -6.53
N ALA A 369 -36.75 -24.27 -6.83
CA ALA A 369 -37.34 -22.95 -6.56
C ALA A 369 -37.27 -22.49 -5.09
N ASN A 370 -37.28 -23.44 -4.13
CA ASN A 370 -37.18 -23.18 -2.69
C ASN A 370 -35.82 -23.56 -2.10
N PHE A 371 -34.78 -23.69 -2.93
CA PHE A 371 -33.45 -24.05 -2.45
C PHE A 371 -32.76 -22.83 -1.83
N GLU A 372 -32.48 -22.91 -0.54
CA GLU A 372 -31.70 -21.92 0.18
C GLU A 372 -30.33 -22.54 0.57
N PRO A 373 -29.20 -22.00 0.07
CA PRO A 373 -27.87 -22.41 0.50
C PRO A 373 -27.63 -22.18 2.00
N ASP A 374 -26.81 -23.01 2.62
CA ASP A 374 -26.36 -22.78 4.00
C ASP A 374 -25.19 -21.79 4.01
N TYR A 375 -25.55 -20.51 4.08
CA TYR A 375 -24.59 -19.41 4.18
C TYR A 375 -23.87 -19.40 5.54
N GLY A 376 -24.55 -19.81 6.62
CA GLY A 376 -24.04 -19.76 7.99
C GLY A 376 -22.80 -20.64 8.16
N THR A 377 -22.85 -21.87 7.65
CA THR A 377 -21.69 -22.77 7.66
C THR A 377 -20.52 -22.21 6.84
N SER A 378 -20.80 -21.59 5.68
CA SER A 378 -19.76 -20.96 4.86
C SER A 378 -19.05 -19.81 5.59
N VAL A 379 -19.82 -18.96 6.28
CA VAL A 379 -19.29 -17.85 7.10
C VAL A 379 -18.49 -18.37 8.31
N ASP A 380 -18.97 -19.40 9.00
CA ASP A 380 -18.28 -19.99 10.15
C ASP A 380 -16.92 -20.62 9.76
N ILE A 381 -16.87 -21.31 8.61
CA ILE A 381 -15.63 -21.90 8.09
C ILE A 381 -14.59 -20.82 7.78
N VAL A 382 -14.95 -19.78 7.01
CA VAL A 382 -13.98 -18.70 6.70
C VAL A 382 -13.54 -17.96 7.96
N THR A 383 -14.45 -17.73 8.91
CA THR A 383 -14.15 -16.99 10.14
C THR A 383 -13.15 -17.76 11.01
N LYS A 384 -13.42 -19.05 11.29
CA LYS A 384 -12.51 -19.89 12.07
C LYS A 384 -11.16 -20.07 11.38
N ALA A 385 -11.16 -20.20 10.05
CA ALA A 385 -9.93 -20.30 9.27
C ALA A 385 -9.12 -19.00 9.37
N ALA A 386 -9.72 -17.84 9.09
CA ALA A 386 -9.05 -16.55 9.14
C ALA A 386 -8.42 -16.29 10.53
N LEU A 387 -9.19 -16.47 11.61
CA LEU A 387 -8.71 -16.24 12.97
C LEU A 387 -7.52 -17.13 13.35
N ARG A 388 -7.55 -18.43 13.00
CA ARG A 388 -6.44 -19.35 13.31
C ARG A 388 -5.22 -19.10 12.43
N GLN A 389 -5.43 -18.82 11.16
CA GLN A 389 -4.35 -18.72 10.18
C GLN A 389 -3.58 -17.39 10.27
N MET A 390 -4.18 -16.34 10.84
CA MET A 390 -3.51 -15.04 11.02
C MET A 390 -2.47 -15.04 12.17
N ILE A 391 -2.58 -15.97 13.12
CA ILE A 391 -1.72 -16.02 14.32
C ILE A 391 -0.25 -16.20 13.94
N LEU A 392 0.06 -17.19 13.10
CA LEU A 392 1.45 -17.52 12.78
C LEU A 392 2.17 -16.40 11.99
N PRO A 393 1.60 -15.83 10.90
CA PRO A 393 2.18 -14.66 10.25
C PRO A 393 2.34 -13.47 11.19
N GLY A 394 1.34 -13.20 12.06
CA GLY A 394 1.41 -12.10 13.01
C GLY A 394 2.54 -12.26 14.04
N LEU A 395 2.65 -13.45 14.64
CA LEU A 395 3.73 -13.76 15.58
C LEU A 395 5.11 -13.66 14.91
N LEU A 396 5.23 -14.12 13.67
CA LEU A 396 6.49 -14.07 12.93
C LEU A 396 7.01 -12.62 12.82
N VAL A 397 6.16 -11.67 12.45
CA VAL A 397 6.58 -10.27 12.27
C VAL A 397 6.96 -9.61 13.59
N VAL A 398 6.23 -9.90 14.68
CA VAL A 398 6.53 -9.33 16.00
C VAL A 398 7.81 -9.93 16.59
N LEU A 399 7.94 -11.26 16.54
CA LEU A 399 9.04 -11.96 17.20
C LEU A 399 10.36 -11.87 16.44
N ALA A 400 10.35 -11.71 15.11
CA ALA A 400 11.58 -11.67 14.32
C ALA A 400 12.55 -10.54 14.72
N PRO A 401 12.17 -9.24 14.73
CA PRO A 401 13.07 -8.17 15.15
C PRO A 401 13.52 -8.30 16.61
N ILE A 402 12.63 -8.77 17.50
CA ILE A 402 12.95 -9.02 18.92
C ILE A 402 14.02 -10.10 19.03
N SER A 403 13.84 -11.21 18.31
CA SER A 403 14.76 -12.34 18.33
C SER A 403 16.13 -11.93 17.79
N VAL A 404 16.17 -11.22 16.66
CA VAL A 404 17.44 -10.69 16.11
C VAL A 404 18.10 -9.76 17.12
N GLY A 405 17.36 -8.78 17.65
CA GLY A 405 17.90 -7.80 18.59
C GLY A 405 18.43 -8.40 19.90
N ILE A 406 17.79 -9.44 20.45
CA ILE A 406 18.24 -10.10 21.69
C ILE A 406 19.37 -11.09 21.42
N ILE A 407 19.22 -11.97 20.44
CA ILE A 407 20.19 -13.04 20.16
C ILE A 407 21.51 -12.43 19.69
N PHE A 408 21.46 -11.36 18.88
CA PHE A 408 22.68 -10.80 18.29
C PHE A 408 23.48 -9.98 19.29
N LYS A 409 22.97 -9.73 20.51
CA LYS A 409 23.76 -9.19 21.62
C LYS A 409 24.93 -10.08 22.00
N VAL A 410 24.88 -11.38 21.71
CA VAL A 410 26.00 -12.30 21.95
C VAL A 410 27.25 -11.90 21.15
N PHE A 411 27.08 -11.19 20.02
CA PHE A 411 28.19 -10.70 19.20
C PHE A 411 28.74 -9.32 19.64
N ARG A 412 28.19 -8.74 20.70
CA ARG A 412 28.65 -7.45 21.23
C ARG A 412 30.10 -7.54 21.66
N SER A 413 30.90 -6.57 21.22
CA SER A 413 32.30 -6.44 21.58
C SER A 413 32.60 -5.01 22.04
N ALA A 414 33.73 -4.80 22.72
CA ALA A 414 34.17 -3.47 23.13
C ALA A 414 34.33 -2.50 21.93
N ASN A 415 34.67 -3.04 20.75
CA ASN A 415 34.82 -2.26 19.52
C ASN A 415 33.48 -1.98 18.82
N ASP A 416 32.46 -2.80 19.07
CA ASP A 416 31.14 -2.72 18.42
C ASP A 416 30.01 -2.89 19.47
N PRO A 417 29.81 -1.90 20.36
CA PRO A 417 28.86 -2.02 21.44
C PRO A 417 27.39 -2.05 20.96
N LEU A 418 27.11 -1.55 19.76
CA LEU A 418 25.77 -1.44 19.18
C LEU A 418 25.49 -2.45 18.06
N ILE A 419 26.30 -3.51 17.92
CA ILE A 419 26.20 -4.44 16.78
C ILE A 419 24.82 -5.08 16.63
N ALA A 420 24.12 -5.32 17.75
CA ALA A 420 22.76 -5.87 17.74
C ALA A 420 21.75 -4.85 17.19
N ALA A 421 21.81 -3.60 17.65
CA ALA A 421 20.99 -2.51 17.12
C ALA A 421 21.30 -2.24 15.64
N GLU A 422 22.56 -2.39 15.22
CA GLU A 422 23.01 -2.27 13.83
C GLU A 422 22.47 -3.42 12.96
N ALA A 423 22.45 -4.65 13.47
CA ALA A 423 21.86 -5.79 12.77
C ALA A 423 20.33 -5.66 12.62
N VAL A 424 19.65 -5.14 13.66
CA VAL A 424 18.21 -4.82 13.58
C VAL A 424 17.97 -3.69 12.56
N ALA A 425 18.84 -2.67 12.52
CA ALA A 425 18.77 -1.60 11.52
C ALA A 425 18.88 -2.18 10.09
N ALA A 426 19.80 -3.11 9.87
CA ALA A 426 19.98 -3.77 8.58
C ALA A 426 18.81 -4.69 8.21
N MET A 427 18.26 -5.43 9.18
CA MET A 427 17.04 -6.22 9.02
C MET A 427 15.86 -5.32 8.59
N LEU A 428 15.69 -4.19 9.27
CA LEU A 428 14.68 -3.19 8.94
C LEU A 428 14.85 -2.67 7.53
N MET A 429 16.05 -2.19 7.17
CA MET A 429 16.31 -1.58 5.85
C MET A 429 16.12 -2.58 4.70
N VAL A 430 16.76 -3.76 4.78
CA VAL A 430 16.74 -4.74 3.70
C VAL A 430 15.39 -5.46 3.63
N GLY A 431 14.77 -5.76 4.78
CA GLY A 431 13.42 -6.29 4.82
C GLY A 431 12.40 -5.32 4.22
N THR A 432 12.58 -4.02 4.43
CA THR A 432 11.74 -2.99 3.83
C THR A 432 11.89 -2.92 2.32
N ILE A 433 13.13 -2.91 1.79
CA ILE A 433 13.39 -2.91 0.35
C ILE A 433 12.79 -4.16 -0.31
N ALA A 434 13.05 -5.33 0.25
CA ALA A 434 12.48 -6.59 -0.25
C ALA A 434 10.94 -6.59 -0.17
N GLY A 435 10.40 -6.03 0.91
CA GLY A 435 8.96 -5.91 1.17
C GLY A 435 8.25 -5.05 0.13
N ILE A 436 8.80 -3.87 -0.20
CA ILE A 436 8.24 -2.97 -1.22
C ILE A 436 8.19 -3.67 -2.58
N LEU A 437 9.29 -4.32 -2.98
CA LEU A 437 9.38 -5.05 -4.25
C LEU A 437 8.36 -6.20 -4.30
N MET A 438 8.31 -7.01 -3.24
CA MET A 438 7.39 -8.14 -3.18
C MET A 438 5.92 -7.68 -3.12
N ALA A 439 5.62 -6.59 -2.41
CA ALA A 439 4.29 -6.02 -2.37
C ALA A 439 3.82 -5.53 -3.75
N LEU A 440 4.71 -4.89 -4.52
CA LEU A 440 4.45 -4.48 -5.90
C LEU A 440 4.12 -5.69 -6.79
N VAL A 441 4.97 -6.73 -6.74
CA VAL A 441 4.76 -7.97 -7.52
C VAL A 441 3.40 -8.60 -7.20
N LEU A 442 3.07 -8.75 -5.91
CA LEU A 442 1.82 -9.39 -5.50
C LEU A 442 0.58 -8.55 -5.82
N ASN A 443 0.60 -7.25 -5.50
CA ASN A 443 -0.54 -6.37 -5.71
C ASN A 443 -0.83 -6.16 -7.20
N ASN A 444 0.17 -5.73 -7.97
CA ASN A 444 -0.04 -5.41 -9.39
C ASN A 444 -0.15 -6.68 -10.23
N GLY A 445 0.59 -7.74 -9.90
CA GLY A 445 0.46 -9.04 -10.56
C GLY A 445 -0.95 -9.61 -10.40
N GLY A 446 -1.45 -9.67 -9.16
CA GLY A 446 -2.82 -10.10 -8.87
C GLY A 446 -3.87 -9.23 -9.58
N GLY A 447 -3.69 -7.92 -9.58
CA GLY A 447 -4.57 -7.00 -10.31
C GLY A 447 -4.54 -7.17 -11.83
N ALA A 448 -3.38 -7.47 -12.41
CA ALA A 448 -3.24 -7.71 -13.84
C ALA A 448 -3.93 -9.01 -14.29
N TRP A 449 -3.88 -10.08 -13.47
CA TRP A 449 -4.63 -11.31 -13.73
C TRP A 449 -6.15 -11.10 -13.68
N ASP A 450 -6.67 -10.40 -12.66
CA ASP A 450 -8.11 -10.09 -12.55
C ASP A 450 -8.58 -9.28 -13.76
N ASN A 451 -7.82 -8.26 -14.14
CA ASN A 451 -8.21 -7.40 -15.25
C ASN A 451 -8.04 -8.07 -16.61
N ALA A 452 -7.15 -9.06 -16.75
CA ALA A 452 -7.07 -9.90 -17.95
C ALA A 452 -8.33 -10.78 -18.09
N LYS A 453 -8.81 -11.36 -16.99
CA LYS A 453 -10.10 -12.06 -16.94
C LYS A 453 -11.24 -11.12 -17.32
N LYS A 454 -11.39 -9.97 -16.64
CA LYS A 454 -12.43 -8.97 -16.93
C LYS A 454 -12.40 -8.51 -18.39
N TYR A 455 -11.22 -8.35 -19.00
CA TYR A 455 -11.09 -8.00 -20.42
C TYR A 455 -11.67 -9.07 -21.36
N ILE A 456 -11.42 -10.36 -21.10
CA ILE A 456 -12.06 -11.45 -21.84
C ILE A 456 -13.58 -11.42 -21.63
N GLU A 457 -14.04 -11.09 -20.42
CA GLU A 457 -15.48 -10.98 -20.11
C GLU A 457 -16.20 -9.86 -20.88
N THR A 458 -15.51 -8.81 -21.33
CA THR A 458 -16.12 -7.77 -22.18
C THR A 458 -16.36 -8.23 -23.63
N GLY A 459 -16.04 -9.48 -23.96
CA GLY A 459 -16.21 -10.06 -25.30
C GLY A 459 -14.90 -10.25 -26.08
N ALA A 460 -13.75 -9.80 -25.55
CA ALA A 460 -12.47 -10.12 -26.16
C ALA A 460 -12.23 -11.64 -26.16
N PHE A 461 -11.59 -12.16 -27.21
CA PHE A 461 -11.33 -13.59 -27.37
C PHE A 461 -12.55 -14.51 -27.22
N GLY A 462 -13.75 -14.01 -27.57
CA GLY A 462 -14.99 -14.79 -27.57
C GLY A 462 -15.81 -14.72 -26.28
N GLY A 463 -15.44 -13.90 -25.30
CA GLY A 463 -16.29 -13.69 -24.12
C GLY A 463 -16.29 -14.85 -23.12
N LYS A 464 -17.24 -14.82 -22.17
CA LYS A 464 -17.46 -15.92 -21.19
C LYS A 464 -17.88 -17.23 -21.87
N TYR A 465 -18.70 -17.11 -22.92
CA TYR A 465 -19.32 -18.23 -23.60
C TYR A 465 -19.12 -18.09 -25.11
N LEU A 466 -18.66 -19.16 -25.73
CA LEU A 466 -18.66 -19.29 -27.17
C LEU A 466 -20.04 -19.79 -27.63
N THR A 467 -20.51 -19.32 -28.78
CA THR A 467 -21.81 -19.73 -29.35
C THR A 467 -21.55 -20.56 -30.61
N ALA A 468 -22.09 -21.77 -30.68
CA ALA A 468 -22.05 -22.59 -31.89
C ALA A 468 -22.95 -22.07 -32.99
N ALA A 469 -22.72 -22.58 -34.20
CA ALA A 469 -23.62 -22.42 -35.33
C ALA A 469 -25.06 -22.92 -35.06
N ASP A 470 -25.26 -23.81 -34.08
CA ASP A 470 -26.57 -24.29 -33.62
C ASP A 470 -27.22 -23.41 -32.53
N GLY A 471 -26.57 -22.30 -32.15
CA GLY A 471 -27.04 -21.38 -31.11
C GLY A 471 -26.74 -21.84 -29.67
N LYS A 472 -26.13 -23.01 -29.45
CA LYS A 472 -25.77 -23.47 -28.11
C LYS A 472 -24.54 -22.73 -27.57
N LYS A 473 -24.60 -22.37 -26.29
CA LYS A 473 -23.50 -21.73 -25.57
C LYS A 473 -22.66 -22.78 -24.86
N TYR A 474 -21.34 -22.65 -24.95
CA TYR A 474 -20.38 -23.47 -24.21
C TYR A 474 -19.30 -22.59 -23.59
N LYS A 475 -18.72 -23.06 -22.48
CA LYS A 475 -17.69 -22.32 -21.73
C LYS A 475 -16.48 -22.05 -22.62
N ASN A 476 -16.01 -20.81 -22.64
CA ASN A 476 -14.81 -20.44 -23.37
C ASN A 476 -13.56 -20.95 -22.63
N PRO A 477 -12.73 -21.83 -23.22
CA PRO A 477 -11.49 -22.30 -22.60
C PRO A 477 -10.53 -21.17 -22.25
N THR A 478 -10.50 -20.10 -23.07
CA THR A 478 -9.69 -18.90 -22.82
C THR A 478 -10.14 -18.18 -21.54
N HIS A 479 -11.46 -18.03 -21.36
CA HIS A 479 -12.01 -17.45 -20.12
C HIS A 479 -11.70 -18.34 -18.92
N ALA A 480 -11.86 -19.66 -19.05
CA ALA A 480 -11.52 -20.60 -17.99
C ALA A 480 -10.04 -20.50 -17.58
N ALA A 481 -9.12 -20.34 -18.54
CA ALA A 481 -7.70 -20.12 -18.25
C ALA A 481 -7.45 -18.79 -17.51
N ALA A 482 -8.13 -17.73 -17.89
CA ALA A 482 -8.01 -16.44 -17.21
C ALA A 482 -8.60 -16.47 -15.78
N VAL A 483 -9.69 -17.21 -15.56
CA VAL A 483 -10.23 -17.46 -14.21
C VAL A 483 -9.21 -18.18 -13.33
N VAL A 484 -8.44 -19.14 -13.87
CA VAL A 484 -7.36 -19.79 -13.10
C VAL A 484 -6.28 -18.78 -12.70
N GLY A 485 -5.88 -17.90 -13.62
CA GLY A 485 -4.93 -16.81 -13.34
C GLY A 485 -5.41 -15.87 -12.23
N ASP A 486 -6.65 -15.42 -12.32
CA ASP A 486 -7.28 -14.57 -11.29
C ASP A 486 -7.35 -15.28 -9.92
N THR A 487 -7.72 -16.56 -9.90
CA THR A 487 -7.75 -17.37 -8.67
C THR A 487 -6.36 -17.51 -8.03
N VAL A 488 -5.29 -17.53 -8.83
CA VAL A 488 -3.91 -17.45 -8.33
C VAL A 488 -3.57 -16.05 -7.82
N GLY A 489 -4.08 -15.01 -8.48
CA GLY A 489 -3.89 -13.61 -8.15
C GLY A 489 -4.61 -13.15 -6.88
N ASP A 490 -5.79 -13.67 -6.54
CA ASP A 490 -6.57 -13.28 -5.36
C ASP A 490 -5.78 -13.28 -4.04
N PRO A 491 -5.11 -14.39 -3.63
CA PRO A 491 -4.27 -14.36 -2.43
C PRO A 491 -3.11 -13.38 -2.52
N PHE A 492 -2.69 -12.98 -3.73
CA PHE A 492 -1.61 -12.02 -3.93
C PHE A 492 -2.10 -10.59 -3.73
N LYS A 493 -3.15 -10.16 -4.44
CA LYS A 493 -3.65 -8.75 -4.42
C LYS A 493 -4.52 -8.39 -3.22
N ASP A 494 -5.12 -9.37 -2.54
CA ASP A 494 -6.12 -9.12 -1.49
C ASP A 494 -5.71 -9.70 -0.13
N THR A 495 -4.59 -10.41 -0.03
CA THR A 495 -4.08 -10.88 1.27
C THR A 495 -2.59 -10.60 1.43
N ALA A 496 -1.72 -11.29 0.71
CA ALA A 496 -0.29 -11.23 0.95
C ALA A 496 0.32 -9.87 0.59
N GLY A 497 0.00 -9.33 -0.59
CA GLY A 497 0.51 -8.04 -1.07
C GLY A 497 0.14 -6.86 -0.16
N PRO A 498 -1.14 -6.65 0.20
CA PRO A 498 -1.51 -5.58 1.13
C PRO A 498 -0.93 -5.79 2.53
N SER A 499 -0.87 -7.02 3.02
CA SER A 499 -0.31 -7.32 4.35
C SER A 499 1.19 -7.04 4.44
N LEU A 500 1.92 -7.08 3.32
CA LEU A 500 3.33 -6.69 3.31
C LEU A 500 3.55 -5.21 3.61
N HIS A 501 2.61 -4.31 3.25
CA HIS A 501 2.72 -2.90 3.63
C HIS A 501 2.67 -2.74 5.15
N VAL A 502 1.74 -3.46 5.78
CA VAL A 502 1.59 -3.48 7.23
C VAL A 502 2.84 -4.10 7.87
N LEU A 503 3.36 -5.20 7.31
CA LEU A 503 4.59 -5.85 7.81
C LEU A 503 5.75 -4.87 7.87
N ILE A 504 6.00 -4.12 6.79
CA ILE A 504 7.14 -3.21 6.67
C ILE A 504 7.06 -2.09 7.72
N LYS A 505 5.87 -1.49 7.88
CA LYS A 505 5.65 -0.40 8.82
C LYS A 505 5.66 -0.89 10.27
N LEU A 506 5.04 -2.04 10.53
CA LEU A 506 5.03 -2.67 11.84
C LEU A 506 6.44 -3.11 12.27
N LEU A 507 7.27 -3.61 11.35
CA LEU A 507 8.68 -3.88 11.59
C LEU A 507 9.41 -2.60 12.03
N SER A 508 9.13 -1.48 11.37
CA SER A 508 9.69 -0.17 11.72
C SER A 508 9.24 0.31 13.10
N THR A 509 7.94 0.26 13.40
CA THR A 509 7.36 0.72 14.66
C THR A 509 7.83 -0.15 15.84
N ILE A 510 7.89 -1.47 15.68
CA ILE A 510 8.40 -2.38 16.72
C ILE A 510 9.87 -2.12 16.99
N THR A 511 10.68 -1.97 15.94
CA THR A 511 12.11 -1.74 16.12
C THR A 511 12.38 -0.40 16.78
N LEU A 512 11.61 0.64 16.46
CA LEU A 512 11.67 1.95 17.10
C LEU A 512 11.34 1.88 18.60
N VAL A 513 10.18 1.30 18.96
CA VAL A 513 9.73 1.21 20.36
C VAL A 513 10.67 0.34 21.20
N LEU A 514 11.20 -0.73 20.62
CA LEU A 514 12.10 -1.66 21.31
C LEU A 514 13.58 -1.31 21.11
N ALA A 515 13.93 -0.16 20.54
CA ALA A 515 15.32 0.27 20.39
C ALA A 515 16.14 0.17 21.70
N PRO A 516 15.62 0.58 22.89
CA PRO A 516 16.33 0.40 24.16
C PRO A 516 16.66 -1.06 24.49
N LEU A 517 15.85 -2.01 24.02
CA LEU A 517 16.07 -3.44 24.23
C LEU A 517 17.24 -3.99 23.41
N PHE A 518 17.67 -3.30 22.34
CA PHE A 518 18.71 -3.77 21.42
C PHE A 518 20.10 -3.18 21.71
N ILE A 519 20.15 -2.10 22.48
CA ILE A 519 21.37 -1.48 23.02
C ILE A 519 21.86 -2.29 24.23
#